data_AF-A0A919EZM3-F1
#
_entry.id   AF-A0A919EZM3-F1
#
_cell.length_a   1.000
_cell.length_b   1.000
_cell.length_c   1.000
_cell.angle_alpha   90.00
_cell.angle_beta   90.00
_cell.angle_gamma   90.00
#
_symmetry.space_group_name_H-M   'P 1'
#
loop_
_entity.id
_entity.type
_entity.pdbx_description
1 polymer ?
#
loop_
_entity_poly.entity_id
_entity_poly.type
_entity_poly.pdbx_seq_one_letter_code
_entity_poly.pdbx_strand_id
1 'polypeptide(L)'
;MAARKTTTSSKPADTEQAKGEDREQLRQRQFPAKAGAPEVEVDERSADGAEGTRHVKEFIVRADRWTGEDYQHEANRAAVTNEAIQRGLHPRGGVSFDGQEEHPDGKSLVLTYSVETVPSSVDHAPEDTTTPRDVIEADGKDTSSSKSEG
;
A
#
# COMPACT_ATOMS: atom_id res chain seq x y z
N MET A 1 41.94 -57.74 -15.55
CA MET A 1 43.16 -57.46 -14.75
C MET A 1 43.65 -56.07 -15.08
N ALA A 2 44.07 -55.32 -14.06
CA ALA A 2 44.41 -53.91 -14.12
C ALA A 2 45.83 -53.63 -14.62
N ALA A 3 46.04 -52.48 -15.29
CA ALA A 3 47.26 -51.67 -15.19
C ALA A 3 47.02 -50.23 -15.68
N ARG A 4 47.26 -49.27 -14.78
CA ARG A 4 47.26 -47.80 -14.96
C ARG A 4 48.49 -47.34 -15.75
N LYS A 5 48.41 -46.18 -16.41
CA LYS A 5 49.48 -45.15 -16.58
C LYS A 5 48.86 -43.83 -17.05
N THR A 6 48.54 -42.92 -16.13
CA THR A 6 49.13 -41.56 -15.98
C THR A 6 49.22 -40.70 -17.25
N THR A 7 48.41 -39.63 -17.31
CA THR A 7 48.67 -38.46 -18.17
C THR A 7 48.40 -37.18 -17.38
N THR A 8 49.51 -36.54 -17.03
CA THR A 8 49.83 -35.11 -17.08
C THR A 8 48.77 -34.07 -16.73
N SER A 9 49.10 -33.33 -15.67
CA SER A 9 48.61 -32.02 -15.23
C SER A 9 48.52 -30.96 -16.32
N SER A 10 47.42 -30.20 -16.34
CA SER A 10 47.31 -28.88 -16.97
C SER A 10 46.42 -27.98 -16.11
N LYS A 11 47.06 -27.10 -15.31
CA LYS A 11 46.69 -25.72 -14.93
C LYS A 11 45.18 -25.34 -14.90
N PRO A 12 44.61 -24.93 -13.74
CA PRO A 12 43.35 -24.19 -13.75
C PRO A 12 43.62 -22.77 -14.25
N ALA A 13 42.92 -22.39 -15.34
CA ALA A 13 42.82 -21.01 -15.74
C ALA A 13 41.79 -20.31 -14.86
N ASP A 14 42.22 -19.15 -14.40
CA ASP A 14 41.56 -18.20 -13.56
C ASP A 14 40.36 -17.53 -14.26
N THR A 15 39.51 -16.88 -13.46
CA THR A 15 38.59 -15.78 -13.84
C THR A 15 37.18 -16.11 -14.35
N GLU A 16 36.22 -16.21 -13.43
CA GLU A 16 34.85 -15.68 -13.64
C GLU A 16 34.53 -14.63 -12.57
N GLN A 17 34.99 -13.40 -12.82
CA GLN A 17 34.41 -12.18 -12.29
C GLN A 17 33.90 -11.37 -13.49
N ALA A 18 32.65 -11.62 -13.90
CA ALA A 18 31.91 -10.70 -14.77
C ALA A 18 31.01 -9.81 -13.89
N LYS A 19 31.63 -8.76 -13.36
CA LYS A 19 31.02 -7.68 -12.57
C LYS A 19 30.09 -6.85 -13.46
N GLY A 20 28.80 -6.80 -13.11
CA GLY A 20 28.13 -5.57 -12.69
C GLY A 20 27.99 -4.34 -13.63
N GLU A 21 28.26 -4.41 -14.94
CA GLU A 21 28.22 -3.19 -15.79
C GLU A 21 27.00 -3.03 -16.72
N ASP A 22 26.04 -3.96 -16.77
CA ASP A 22 25.02 -3.90 -17.85
C ASP A 22 23.60 -3.51 -17.40
N ARG A 23 23.24 -3.68 -16.13
CA ARG A 23 21.84 -3.52 -15.70
C ARG A 23 21.39 -2.06 -15.62
N GLU A 24 22.30 -1.17 -15.24
CA GLU A 24 22.03 0.26 -15.09
C GLU A 24 22.02 0.97 -16.45
N GLN A 25 22.92 0.57 -17.36
CA GLN A 25 22.96 1.06 -18.74
C GLN A 25 21.73 0.62 -19.56
N LEU A 26 21.24 -0.61 -19.34
CA LEU A 26 19.99 -1.08 -19.94
C LEU A 26 18.77 -0.29 -19.43
N ARG A 27 18.74 0.06 -18.14
CA ARG A 27 17.67 0.86 -17.54
C ARG A 27 17.64 2.29 -18.10
N GLN A 28 18.81 2.92 -18.24
CA GLN A 28 18.94 4.27 -18.80
C GLN A 28 18.55 4.35 -20.29
N ARG A 29 18.77 3.28 -21.06
CA ARG A 29 18.32 3.19 -22.46
C ARG A 29 16.81 2.99 -22.61
N GLN A 30 16.19 2.24 -21.69
CA GLN A 30 14.74 1.99 -21.72
C GLN A 30 13.92 3.16 -21.17
N PHE A 31 14.51 4.00 -20.32
CA PHE A 31 13.87 5.17 -19.73
C PHE A 31 14.79 6.40 -19.86
N PRO A 32 14.90 7.01 -21.06
CA PRO A 32 15.74 8.19 -21.23
C PRO A 32 15.17 9.36 -20.42
N ALA A 33 15.80 9.66 -19.28
CA ALA A 33 15.49 10.86 -18.52
C ALA A 33 15.79 12.08 -19.38
N LYS A 34 14.81 12.97 -19.57
CA LYS A 34 15.06 14.28 -20.20
C LYS A 34 16.07 15.03 -19.34
N ALA A 35 17.12 15.56 -19.98
CA ALA A 35 18.13 16.35 -19.30
C ALA A 35 17.49 17.59 -18.66
N GLY A 36 17.52 17.68 -17.33
CA GLY A 36 17.11 18.87 -16.58
C GLY A 36 16.37 18.65 -15.26
N ALA A 37 15.77 17.49 -14.99
CA ALA A 37 15.02 17.29 -13.74
C ALA A 37 14.83 15.81 -13.36
N PRO A 38 15.87 15.08 -12.93
CA PRO A 38 15.72 13.67 -12.59
C PRO A 38 15.09 13.40 -11.21
N GLU A 39 15.14 14.36 -10.27
CA GLU A 39 14.67 14.11 -8.89
C GLU A 39 13.47 14.98 -8.46
N VAL A 40 13.25 16.14 -9.11
CA VAL A 40 12.25 17.11 -8.65
C VAL A 40 10.83 16.82 -9.17
N GLU A 41 10.67 16.23 -10.35
CA GLU A 41 9.34 15.98 -10.94
C GLU A 41 8.58 14.80 -10.31
N VAL A 42 9.23 13.98 -9.47
CA VAL A 42 8.56 12.87 -8.77
C VAL A 42 8.02 13.32 -7.41
N ASP A 43 8.73 14.21 -6.72
CA ASP A 43 8.26 14.80 -5.44
C ASP A 43 7.06 15.74 -5.62
N GLU A 44 6.94 16.39 -6.78
CA GLU A 44 5.82 17.30 -7.09
C GLU A 44 4.55 16.59 -7.59
N ARG A 45 4.57 15.27 -7.80
CA ARG A 45 3.31 14.52 -7.88
C ARG A 45 2.76 14.42 -6.48
N SER A 46 2.05 15.46 -6.06
CA SER A 46 1.16 15.41 -4.90
C SER A 46 0.45 14.07 -4.96
N ALA A 47 0.59 13.23 -3.92
CA ALA A 47 -0.10 11.96 -3.83
C ALA A 47 -1.56 12.21 -4.20
N ASP A 48 -1.98 11.69 -5.34
CA ASP A 48 -3.22 12.12 -6.02
C ASP A 48 -4.39 12.01 -5.03
N GLY A 49 -4.89 13.17 -4.57
CA GLY A 49 -6.10 13.30 -3.77
C GLY A 49 -5.97 13.30 -2.24
N ALA A 50 -4.86 13.78 -1.67
CA ALA A 50 -4.89 14.37 -0.32
C ALA A 50 -4.69 15.89 -0.42
N GLU A 51 -5.77 16.66 -0.27
CA GLU A 51 -5.64 18.10 -0.03
C GLU A 51 -5.16 18.29 1.42
N GLY A 52 -3.83 18.33 1.61
CA GLY A 52 -3.21 18.49 2.92
C GLY A 52 -3.03 17.17 3.70
N THR A 53 -3.07 17.24 5.03
CA THR A 53 -2.83 16.10 5.94
C THR A 53 -4.06 15.23 6.17
N ARG A 54 -5.04 15.28 5.27
CA ARG A 54 -6.32 14.56 5.41
C ARG A 54 -6.70 13.91 4.08
N HIS A 55 -6.94 12.61 4.12
CA HIS A 55 -7.54 11.86 3.02
C HIS A 55 -9.04 11.72 3.26
N VAL A 56 -9.84 12.08 2.26
CA VAL A 56 -11.32 11.97 2.28
C VAL A 56 -11.73 10.98 1.20
N LYS A 57 -12.68 10.10 1.53
CA LYS A 57 -13.27 9.15 0.61
C LYS A 57 -14.77 9.08 0.78
N GLU A 58 -15.45 9.10 -0.35
CA GLU A 58 -16.89 8.99 -0.45
C GLU A 58 -17.29 7.60 -0.95
N PHE A 59 -18.30 7.00 -0.32
CA PHE A 59 -18.92 5.76 -0.77
C PHE A 59 -20.35 6.05 -1.20
N ILE A 60 -20.70 5.65 -2.42
CA ILE A 60 -22.08 5.68 -2.88
C ILE A 60 -22.70 4.31 -2.63
N VAL A 61 -23.64 4.25 -1.69
CA VAL A 61 -24.35 3.02 -1.32
C VAL A 61 -25.82 3.14 -1.67
N ARG A 62 -26.52 2.01 -1.82
CA ARG A 62 -27.97 2.02 -2.04
C ARG A 62 -28.67 2.25 -0.70
N ALA A 63 -29.59 3.20 -0.65
CA ALA A 63 -30.27 3.58 0.59
C ALA A 63 -31.07 2.42 1.21
N ASP A 64 -31.60 1.51 0.39
CA ASP A 64 -32.34 0.32 0.84
C ASP A 64 -31.45 -0.80 1.42
N ARG A 65 -30.12 -0.68 1.26
CA ARG A 65 -29.14 -1.67 1.73
C ARG A 65 -28.24 -1.15 2.85
N TRP A 66 -28.23 0.16 3.06
CA TRP A 66 -27.49 0.79 4.13
C TRP A 66 -28.26 0.67 5.44
N THR A 67 -27.68 -0.06 6.41
CA THR A 67 -28.28 -0.22 7.74
C THR A 67 -27.61 0.71 8.76
N GLY A 68 -26.41 1.20 8.45
CA GLY A 68 -25.61 2.00 9.40
C GLY A 68 -25.10 1.16 10.59
N GLU A 69 -25.13 -0.16 10.47
CA GLU A 69 -24.58 -1.06 11.49
C GLU A 69 -23.05 -0.97 11.53
N ASP A 70 -22.46 -1.20 12.70
CA ASP A 70 -21.04 -0.98 12.96
C ASP A 70 -20.13 -1.74 11.98
N TYR A 71 -20.46 -2.98 11.60
CA TYR A 71 -19.66 -3.74 10.65
C TYR A 71 -19.61 -3.09 9.25
N GLN A 72 -20.65 -2.36 8.84
CA GLN A 72 -20.65 -1.63 7.56
C GLN A 72 -19.74 -0.41 7.66
N HIS A 73 -19.77 0.28 8.81
CA HIS A 73 -18.83 1.37 9.09
C HIS A 73 -17.39 0.87 9.16
N GLU A 74 -17.13 -0.24 9.85
CA GLU A 74 -15.80 -0.87 9.95
C GLU A 74 -15.25 -1.22 8.56
N ALA A 75 -16.05 -1.88 7.72
CA ALA A 75 -15.66 -2.21 6.34
C ALA A 75 -15.30 -0.96 5.53
N ASN A 76 -16.10 0.11 5.65
CA ASN A 76 -15.82 1.37 4.97
C ASN A 76 -14.54 2.03 5.51
N ARG A 77 -14.33 2.06 6.83
CA ARG A 77 -13.11 2.59 7.46
C ARG A 77 -11.86 1.82 7.00
N ALA A 78 -11.92 0.49 6.98
CA ALA A 78 -10.83 -0.34 6.48
C ALA A 78 -10.53 -0.05 4.99
N ALA A 79 -11.58 0.15 4.19
CA ALA A 79 -11.45 0.50 2.78
C ALA A 79 -10.90 1.92 2.55
N VAL A 80 -11.14 2.88 3.45
CA VAL A 80 -10.53 4.24 3.42
C VAL A 80 -9.04 4.12 3.70
N THR A 81 -8.67 3.40 4.76
CA THR A 81 -7.29 3.20 5.18
C THR A 81 -6.47 2.50 4.08
N ASN A 82 -7.04 1.46 3.49
CA ASN A 82 -6.39 0.73 2.41
C ASN A 82 -6.15 1.61 1.17
N GLU A 83 -7.13 2.44 0.79
CA GLU A 83 -6.97 3.34 -0.35
C GLU A 83 -5.93 4.43 -0.10
N ALA A 84 -5.89 5.01 1.09
CA ALA A 84 -4.85 5.96 1.47
C ALA A 84 -3.44 5.34 1.30
N ILE A 85 -3.24 4.12 1.78
CA ILE A 85 -1.97 3.39 1.61
C ILE A 85 -1.63 3.17 0.13
N GLN A 86 -2.61 2.78 -0.68
CA GLN A 86 -2.42 2.58 -2.13
C GLN A 86 -2.04 3.87 -2.86
N ARG A 87 -2.42 5.04 -2.31
CA ARG A 87 -2.05 6.37 -2.81
C ARG A 87 -0.68 6.85 -2.30
N GLY A 88 0.07 6.03 -1.55
CA GLY A 88 1.35 6.44 -0.97
C GLY A 88 1.19 7.42 0.20
N LEU A 89 0.09 7.27 0.94
CA LEU A 89 -0.18 8.00 2.17
C LEU A 89 -0.05 7.06 3.36
N HIS A 90 0.41 7.56 4.49
CA HIS A 90 0.45 6.85 5.76
C HIS A 90 -0.66 7.38 6.67
N PRO A 91 -1.78 6.64 6.83
CA PRO A 91 -2.85 7.00 7.74
C PRO A 91 -2.40 7.11 9.20
N ARG A 92 -2.90 8.12 9.90
CA ARG A 92 -2.65 8.40 11.31
C ARG A 92 -3.95 8.29 12.10
N GLY A 93 -4.01 7.29 12.97
CA GLY A 93 -5.15 7.07 13.85
C GLY A 93 -6.39 6.54 13.13
N GLY A 94 -7.55 6.75 13.76
CA GLY A 94 -8.82 6.19 13.33
C GLY A 94 -9.48 7.00 12.20
N VAL A 95 -10.14 6.28 11.29
CA VAL A 95 -10.99 6.88 10.26
C VAL A 95 -12.27 7.43 10.90
N SER A 96 -12.58 8.69 10.64
CA SER A 96 -13.80 9.37 11.06
C SER A 96 -14.89 9.25 10.01
N PHE A 97 -16.14 9.11 10.45
CA PHE A 97 -17.31 9.24 9.59
C PHE A 97 -17.82 10.68 9.68
N ASP A 98 -17.71 11.41 8.57
CA ASP A 98 -17.99 12.85 8.50
C ASP A 98 -19.46 13.16 8.26
N GLY A 99 -20.21 12.19 7.71
CA GLY A 99 -21.65 12.30 7.53
C GLY A 99 -22.15 11.51 6.33
N GLN A 100 -23.46 11.66 6.10
CA GLN A 100 -24.14 11.10 4.94
C GLN A 100 -25.06 12.13 4.31
N GLU A 101 -25.13 12.11 2.99
CA GLU A 101 -26.00 12.97 2.19
C GLU A 101 -26.78 12.13 1.16
N GLU A 102 -27.93 12.65 0.72
CA GLU A 102 -28.68 12.01 -0.36
C GLU A 102 -27.93 12.19 -1.69
N HIS A 103 -27.75 11.10 -2.41
CA HIS A 103 -27.18 11.16 -3.75
C HIS A 103 -28.23 11.73 -4.74
N PRO A 104 -27.83 12.52 -5.76
CA PRO A 104 -28.76 13.13 -6.72
C PRO A 104 -29.66 12.17 -7.50
N ASP A 105 -29.42 10.86 -7.43
CA ASP A 105 -30.26 9.83 -8.05
C ASP A 105 -31.53 9.50 -7.23
N GLY A 106 -31.64 10.01 -6.00
CA GLY A 106 -32.76 9.79 -5.07
C GLY A 106 -32.91 8.36 -4.58
N LYS A 107 -31.90 7.49 -4.78
CA LYS A 107 -31.93 6.06 -4.40
C LYS A 107 -30.69 5.64 -3.62
N SER A 108 -29.66 6.48 -3.63
CA SER A 108 -28.38 6.22 -2.99
C SER A 108 -28.06 7.26 -1.92
N LEU A 109 -27.15 6.88 -1.04
CA LEU A 109 -26.53 7.76 -0.05
C LEU A 109 -25.07 7.93 -0.41
N VAL A 110 -24.55 9.14 -0.23
CA VAL A 110 -23.12 9.44 -0.23
C VAL A 110 -22.67 9.41 1.23
N LEU A 111 -21.74 8.53 1.55
CA LEU A 111 -21.14 8.40 2.87
C LEU A 111 -19.73 8.96 2.83
N THR A 112 -19.44 9.97 3.65
CA THR A 112 -18.14 10.64 3.66
C THR A 112 -17.33 10.18 4.86
N TYR A 113 -16.12 9.71 4.60
CA TYR A 113 -15.16 9.31 5.61
C TYR A 113 -13.84 10.02 5.39
N SER A 114 -13.08 10.20 6.48
CA SER A 114 -11.76 10.78 6.38
C SER A 114 -10.79 10.25 7.42
N VAL A 115 -9.50 10.36 7.11
CA VAL A 115 -8.41 9.98 7.99
C VAL A 115 -7.26 10.95 7.81
N GLU A 116 -6.57 11.25 8.91
CA GLU A 116 -5.34 12.03 8.84
C GLU A 116 -4.25 11.21 8.14
N THR A 117 -3.45 11.85 7.31
CA THR A 117 -2.42 11.18 6.51
C THR A 117 -1.16 12.02 6.43
N VAL A 118 -0.04 11.31 6.31
CA VAL A 118 1.26 11.90 5.96
C VAL A 118 1.73 11.27 4.63
N PRO A 119 2.19 12.05 3.64
CA PRO A 119 2.77 11.46 2.42
C PRO A 119 4.00 10.61 2.74
N SER A 120 4.11 9.44 2.11
CA SER A 120 5.21 8.50 2.38
C SER A 120 6.60 9.08 2.10
N SER A 121 6.73 10.08 1.23
CA SER A 121 8.01 10.73 0.90
C SER A 121 8.60 11.55 2.05
N VAL A 122 7.75 12.09 2.93
CA VAL A 122 8.14 12.96 4.04
C VAL A 122 7.89 12.33 5.40
N ASP A 123 7.41 11.08 5.42
CA ASP A 123 7.18 10.39 6.67
C ASP A 123 8.47 9.81 7.27
N HIS A 124 8.74 10.16 8.53
CA HIS A 124 9.87 9.68 9.31
C HIS A 124 9.49 8.60 10.33
N ALA A 125 8.20 8.29 10.47
CA ALA A 125 7.68 7.28 11.40
C ALA A 125 6.65 6.36 10.70
N PRO A 126 7.08 5.54 9.72
CA PRO A 126 6.19 4.63 9.00
C PRO A 126 5.57 3.54 9.91
N GLU A 127 6.20 3.22 11.04
CA GLU A 127 5.67 2.27 12.04
C GLU A 127 4.37 2.73 12.70
N ASP A 128 4.11 4.04 12.74
CA ASP A 128 2.88 4.62 13.29
C ASP A 128 1.72 4.62 12.27
N THR A 129 1.89 3.95 11.13
CA THR A 129 0.88 3.88 10.08
C THR A 129 -0.25 2.97 10.53
N THR A 130 -1.48 3.50 10.59
CA THR A 130 -2.67 2.69 10.83
C THR A 130 -2.97 1.86 9.58
N THR A 131 -3.04 0.54 9.75
CA THR A 131 -3.32 -0.41 8.67
C THR A 131 -4.80 -0.84 8.70
N PRO A 132 -5.35 -1.37 7.59
CA PRO A 132 -6.72 -1.89 7.57
C PRO A 132 -6.96 -2.98 8.63
N ARG A 133 -5.92 -3.72 9.01
CA ARG A 133 -5.99 -4.73 10.05
C ARG A 133 -6.24 -4.09 11.43
N ASP A 134 -5.54 -3.00 11.73
CA ASP A 134 -5.71 -2.29 13.00
C ASP A 134 -7.13 -1.72 13.15
N VAL A 135 -7.74 -1.31 12.02
CA VAL A 135 -9.14 -0.85 11.99
C VAL A 135 -10.12 -1.98 12.32
N ILE A 136 -9.92 -3.17 11.76
CA ILE A 136 -10.79 -4.34 12.00
C ILE A 136 -10.61 -4.87 13.43
N GLU A 137 -9.38 -4.90 13.93
CA GLU A 137 -9.09 -5.42 15.28
C GLU A 137 -9.50 -4.44 16.40
N ALA A 138 -9.62 -3.13 16.12
CA ALA A 138 -10.04 -2.14 17.11
C ALA A 138 -11.53 -2.26 17.53
N ASP A 139 -12.41 -2.63 16.60
CA ASP A 139 -13.84 -2.87 16.85
C ASP A 139 -14.12 -4.35 17.22
N GLY A 140 -13.16 -5.23 16.94
CA GLY A 140 -13.20 -6.68 17.18
C GLY A 140 -12.93 -7.09 18.62
N LYS A 141 -13.93 -6.93 19.50
CA LYS A 141 -13.97 -7.69 20.76
C LYS A 141 -14.10 -9.18 20.43
N ASP A 142 -12.98 -9.92 20.52
CA ASP A 142 -12.85 -11.38 20.57
C ASP A 142 -14.04 -12.19 20.02
N THR A 143 -14.04 -12.53 18.73
CA THR A 143 -14.92 -13.60 18.21
C THR A 143 -14.43 -15.00 18.60
N SER A 144 -13.43 -15.10 19.48
CA SER A 144 -12.79 -16.34 19.93
C SER A 144 -13.32 -16.84 21.29
N SER A 145 -14.64 -16.92 21.50
CA SER A 145 -15.16 -17.61 22.68
C SER A 145 -16.58 -18.16 22.48
N SER A 146 -16.70 -19.25 21.72
CA SER A 146 -17.61 -20.37 22.03
C SER A 146 -17.37 -21.55 21.08
N LYS A 147 -16.24 -22.24 21.24
CA LYS A 147 -16.15 -23.66 20.86
C LYS A 147 -15.72 -24.44 22.10
N SER A 148 -16.68 -24.63 23.00
CA SER A 148 -16.61 -25.66 24.04
C SER A 148 -17.52 -26.80 23.57
N GLU A 149 -16.93 -27.75 22.87
CA GLU A 149 -17.45 -29.11 22.75
C GLU A 149 -17.20 -29.82 24.08
N GLY A 150 -18.18 -30.57 24.60
CA GLY A 150 -18.05 -31.41 25.80
C GLY A 150 -19.35 -31.59 26.56
#